data_AF-A0A3E0TQY5-F1
#
_entry.id   AF-A0A3E0TQY5-F1
#
_cell.length_a   1.000
_cell.length_b   1.000
_cell.length_c   1.000
_cell.angle_alpha   90.00
_cell.angle_beta   90.00
_cell.angle_gamma   90.00
#
_symmetry.space_group_name_H-M   'P 1'
#
loop_
_entity.id
_entity.type
_entity.pdbx_description
1 polymer ?
#
loop_
_entity_poly.entity_id
_entity_poly.type
_entity_poly.pdbx_seq_one_letter_code
_entity_poly.pdbx_strand_id
1 'polypeptide(L)' 'MAKITRVLQTASFKKAAKKLHKNQKADLDNAIRELMIDPELGEPKKGDLSFMRVYKFRMVKQLTCTSSDLI' A
#
# COMPACT_ATOMS: atom_id res chain seq x y z
N MET A 1 -4.82 -10.07 20.65
CA MET A 1 -4.38 -9.11 19.60
C MET A 1 -2.90 -9.33 19.35
N ALA A 2 -2.52 -9.78 18.15
CA ALA A 2 -1.12 -9.95 17.80
C ALA A 2 -0.49 -8.56 17.57
N LYS A 3 0.44 -8.15 18.43
CA LYS A 3 1.13 -6.86 18.28
C LYS A 3 2.21 -7.00 17.21
N ILE A 4 2.06 -6.30 16.09
CA ILE A 4 3.10 -6.25 15.06
C ILE A 4 4.24 -5.37 15.58
N THR A 5 5.34 -5.99 15.99
CA THR A 5 6.52 -5.29 16.55
C THR A 5 7.55 -4.92 15.49
N ARG A 6 7.50 -5.55 14.31
CA ARG A 6 8.48 -5.37 13.23
C ARG A 6 7.79 -5.44 11.86
N VAL A 7 8.04 -4.44 11.03
CA VAL A 7 7.63 -4.40 9.63
C VAL A 7 8.87 -4.64 8.77
N LEU A 8 8.83 -5.69 7.93
CA LEU A 8 9.90 -6.00 6.99
C LEU A 8 9.49 -5.55 5.59
N GLN A 9 10.41 -4.90 4.87
CA GLN A 9 10.20 -4.44 3.51
C GLN A 9 11.18 -5.14 2.56
N THR A 10 10.70 -5.49 1.37
CA THR A 10 11.55 -6.05 0.31
C THR A 10 12.26 -4.93 -0.47
N ALA A 11 13.37 -5.27 -1.12
CA ALA A 11 14.13 -4.29 -1.92
C ALA A 11 13.28 -3.69 -3.07
N SER A 12 12.40 -4.50 -3.67
CA SER A 12 11.46 -4.05 -4.71
C SER A 12 10.46 -3.02 -4.17
N PHE A 13 9.93 -3.26 -2.96
CA PHE A 13 9.03 -2.32 -2.29
C PHE A 13 9.73 -1.00 -1.96
N LYS A 14 10.97 -1.06 -1.44
CA LYS A 14 11.77 0.14 -1.15
C LYS A 14 12.01 1.00 -2.40
N LYS A 15 12.30 0.37 -3.55
CA LYS A 15 12.46 1.07 -4.84
C LYS A 15 11.16 1.74 -5.28
N ALA A 16 10.03 1.05 -5.14
CA ALA A 16 8.71 1.59 -5.46
C ALA A 16 8.37 2.79 -4.54
N ALA A 17 8.44 2.61 -3.22
CA ALA A 17 8.20 3.64 -2.22
C ALA A 17 9.10 4.87 -2.41
N LYS A 18 10.34 4.70 -2.90
CA LYS A 18 11.22 5.83 -3.20
C LYS A 18 10.70 6.71 -4.34
N LYS A 19 10.02 6.13 -5.34
CA LYS A 19 9.43 6.84 -6.48
C LYS A 19 8.10 7.55 -6.15
N LEU A 20 7.49 7.26 -5.01
CA LEU A 20 6.24 7.89 -4.59
C LEU A 20 6.45 9.37 -4.22
N HIS A 21 5.49 10.20 -4.61
CA HIS A 21 5.41 11.60 -4.19
C HIS A 21 5.05 11.70 -2.70
N LYS A 22 5.29 12.87 -2.08
CA LYS A 22 5.06 13.09 -0.64
C LYS A 22 3.64 12.70 -0.20
N ASN A 23 2.62 13.00 -1.01
CA ASN A 23 1.22 12.69 -0.70
C ASN A 23 0.96 11.17 -0.71
N GLN A 24 1.50 10.45 -1.71
CA GLN A 24 1.38 8.99 -1.80
C GLN A 24 2.11 8.30 -0.65
N LYS A 25 3.25 8.85 -0.20
CA LYS A 25 3.95 8.34 0.98
C LYS A 25 3.13 8.51 2.26
N ALA A 26 2.44 9.64 2.42
CA ALA A 26 1.56 9.84 3.56
C ALA A 26 0.40 8.83 3.56
N ASP A 27 -0.22 8.57 2.41
CA ASP A 27 -1.26 7.55 2.27
C ASP A 27 -0.71 6.13 2.56
N LEU A 28 0.51 5.84 2.09
CA LEU A 28 1.20 4.58 2.37
C LEU A 28 1.49 4.39 3.86
N ASP A 29 2.00 5.42 4.53
CA ASP A 29 2.31 5.37 5.96
C ASP A 29 1.03 5.17 6.80
N ASN A 30 -0.08 5.79 6.41
CA ASN A 30 -1.38 5.59 7.05
C ASN A 30 -1.89 4.15 6.86
N ALA A 31 -1.81 3.61 5.65
CA ALA A 31 -2.13 2.21 5.38
C ALA A 31 -1.31 1.23 6.24
N ILE A 32 -0.01 1.49 6.41
CA ILE A 32 0.85 0.67 7.29
C ILE A 32 0.40 0.77 8.74
N ARG A 33 0.05 1.98 9.23
CA ARG A 33 -0.46 2.16 10.60
C ARG A 33 -1.78 1.41 10.83
N GLU A 34 -2.70 1.46 9.87
CA GLU A 34 -3.95 0.71 9.94
C GLU A 34 -3.68 -0.80 10.01
N LEU A 35 -2.79 -1.33 9.16
CA LEU A 35 -2.37 -2.73 9.21
C LEU A 35 -1.68 -3.12 10.53
N MET A 36 -0.96 -2.19 11.17
CA MET A 36 -0.33 -2.43 12.47
C MET A 36 -1.34 -2.49 13.61
N ILE A 37 -2.43 -1.72 13.51
CA ILE A 37 -3.54 -1.73 14.48
C ILE A 37 -4.39 -2.97 14.28
N ASP A 38 -4.75 -3.26 13.02
CA ASP A 38 -5.59 -4.39 12.64
C ASP A 38 -4.95 -5.18 11.48
N PRO A 39 -4.22 -6.27 11.80
CA PRO A 39 -3.62 -7.14 10.79
C PRO A 39 -4.65 -7.96 10.00
N GLU A 40 -5.93 -7.98 10.42
CA GLU A 40 -6.98 -8.73 9.76
C GLU A 40 -7.60 -7.97 8.57
N LEU A 41 -7.32 -6.67 8.43
CA LEU A 41 -7.77 -5.82 7.33
C LEU A 41 -7.37 -6.34 5.93
N GLY A 42 -6.34 -7.18 5.84
CA GLY A 42 -5.91 -7.77 4.58
C GLY A 42 -6.81 -8.94 4.14
N GLU A 43 -7.16 -8.97 2.84
CA GLU A 43 -7.88 -10.08 2.23
C GLU A 43 -6.96 -11.31 2.13
N PRO A 44 -7.37 -12.49 2.63
CA PRO A 44 -6.60 -13.70 2.43
C PRO A 44 -6.56 -14.05 0.95
N LYS A 45 -5.38 -14.42 0.45
CA LYS A 45 -5.29 -14.98 -0.90
C LYS A 45 -5.95 -16.36 -0.92
N LYS A 46 -6.71 -16.67 -1.98
CA LYS A 46 -7.27 -18.02 -2.18
C LYS A 46 -6.22 -18.96 -2.80
N GLY A 47 -6.24 -20.23 -2.42
CA GLY A 47 -5.36 -21.29 -2.98
C GLY A 47 -4.07 -21.51 -2.18
N ASP A 48 -2.98 -21.92 -2.83
CA ASP A 48 -1.70 -22.26 -2.16
C ASP A 48 -1.02 -21.09 -1.42
N LEU A 49 -1.52 -19.86 -1.61
CA LEU A 49 -1.04 -18.65 -0.94
C LEU A 49 -1.97 -18.22 0.21
N SER A 50 -2.74 -19.15 0.79
CA SER A 50 -3.70 -18.88 1.88
C SER A 50 -3.07 -18.33 3.16
N PHE A 51 -1.76 -18.44 3.33
CA PHE A 51 -1.03 -17.82 4.44
C PHE A 51 -0.69 -16.34 4.21
N MET A 52 -0.86 -15.82 2.98
CA MET A 52 -0.64 -14.42 2.65
C MET A 52 -1.94 -13.63 2.67
N ARG A 53 -1.87 -12.44 3.24
CA ARG A 53 -2.92 -11.43 3.17
C ARG A 53 -2.50 -10.29 2.27
N VAL A 54 -3.43 -9.79 1.46
CA VAL A 54 -3.23 -8.66 0.57
C VAL A 54 -4.13 -7.53 1.05
N TYR A 55 -3.51 -6.45 1.51
CA TYR A 55 -4.23 -5.23 1.86
C TYR A 55 -4.16 -4.26 0.69
N LYS A 56 -5.34 -3.93 0.14
CA LYS A 56 -5.49 -2.95 -0.95
C LYS A 56 -5.99 -1.67 -0.35
N PHE A 57 -5.25 -0.59 -0.55
CA PHE A 57 -5.64 0.75 -0.13
C PHE A 57 -5.52 1.69 -1.32
N ARG A 58 -6.28 2.79 -1.26
CA ARG A 58 -6.21 3.83 -2.27
C ARG A 58 -5.12 4.81 -1.88
N MET A 59 -4.16 5.03 -2.77
CA MET A 59 -3.26 6.18 -2.70
C MET A 59 -3.70 7.22 -3.71
N VAL A 60 -3.80 8.47 -3.26
CA VAL A 60 -4.07 9.69 -4.03
C VAL A 60 -5.35 9.69 -4.87
N LYS A 61 -6.33 10.48 -4.40
CA LYS A 61 -7.43 11.04 -5.19
C LYS A 61 -6.90 12.04 -6.23
N GLN A 62 -6.34 11.61 -7.37
CA GLN A 62 -6.13 12.54 -8.48
C GLN A 62 -6.37 11.89 -9.84
N LEU A 63 -7.57 12.15 -10.39
CA LEU A 63 -7.78 12.25 -11.83
C LEU A 63 -6.83 13.33 -12.33
N THR A 64 -5.77 12.95 -13.03
CA THR A 64 -5.08 13.89 -13.92
C THR A 64 -5.71 13.74 -15.30
N CYS A 65 -6.80 14.47 -15.54
CA CYS A 65 -7.16 14.86 -16.91
C CYS A 65 -6.11 15.86 -17.35
N THR A 66 -5.17 15.44 -18.20
CA THR A 66 -4.40 16.39 -19.00
C THR A 66 -5.10 16.52 -20.35
N SER A 67 -6.01 17.49 -20.42
CA SER A 67 -6.46 18.07 -21.68
C SER A 67 -5.35 18.99 -22.21
N SER A 68 -4.71 18.61 -23.31
CA SER A 68 -4.25 19.57 -24.31
C SER A 68 -3.84 18.82 -25.56
N ASP A 69 -4.60 19.09 -26.60
CA ASP A 69 -4.39 18.83 -28.00
C ASP A 69 -2.92 18.81 -28.43
N LEU A 70 -2.56 17.79 -29.21
CA LEU A 70 -1.68 17.99 -30.35
C LEU A 70 -2.12 17.02 -31.45
N ILE A 71 -3.00 17.53 -32.31
CA ILE A 71 -2.96 17.23 -33.74
C ILE A 71 -1.75 18.00 -34.29
#